data_AF-A0A517XW21-F1
#
_entry.id   AF-A0A517XW21-F1
#
_cell.length_a   1.000
_cell.length_b   1.000
_cell.length_c   1.000
_cell.angle_alpha   90.00
_cell.angle_beta   90.00
_cell.angle_gamma   90.00
#
_symmetry.space_group_name_H-M   'P 1'
#
loop_
_entity.id
_entity.type
_entity.pdbx_description
1 polymer ?
#
loop_
_entity_poly.entity_id
_entity_poly.type
_entity_poly.pdbx_seq_one_letter_code
_entity_poly.pdbx_strand_id
1 'polypeptide(L)'
;MTAPAHRQGNTAVVDSYTFAVDVFRTVCDRLSAKAADLRLMVETGSSFEEWLTWEAFLACKLRQADYPFCEVAAKPTYASENVADDGGDADQIFGDLRVGGPEDGADHCWVFAEFALLHDGNRAGGKRLWKIEANADKLKRLGWKRSAALLVVVERAGATCRPSGPTAWRDVPSGTGSL
;
A
#
# COMPACT_ATOMS: atom_id res chain seq x y z
N MET A 1 27.05 -13.85 -42.25
CA MET A 1 26.46 -14.33 -40.98
C MET A 1 26.57 -13.19 -39.99
N THR A 2 25.49 -12.45 -39.79
CA THR A 2 25.45 -11.22 -39.00
C THR A 2 24.86 -11.57 -37.64
N ALA A 3 25.58 -11.28 -36.56
CA ALA A 3 25.13 -11.51 -35.19
C ALA A 3 23.85 -10.74 -34.89
N PRO A 4 22.90 -11.28 -34.11
CA PRO A 4 21.71 -10.55 -33.71
C PRO A 4 22.11 -9.47 -32.71
N ALA A 5 21.74 -8.23 -33.01
CA ALA A 5 21.87 -7.10 -32.10
C ALA A 5 21.05 -7.40 -30.83
N HIS A 6 21.75 -7.51 -29.70
CA HIS A 6 21.13 -7.52 -28.39
C HIS A 6 20.39 -6.18 -28.25
N ARG A 7 19.06 -6.23 -28.31
CA ARG A 7 18.18 -5.11 -28.00
C ARG A 7 18.40 -4.83 -26.52
N GLN A 8 19.28 -3.88 -26.22
CA GLN A 8 19.51 -3.37 -24.89
C GLN A 8 18.26 -2.58 -24.52
N GLY A 9 17.25 -3.31 -24.04
CA GLY A 9 16.05 -2.74 -23.46
C GLY A 9 16.51 -1.86 -22.32
N ASN A 10 16.20 -0.58 -22.42
CA ASN A 10 16.45 0.41 -21.39
C ASN A 10 15.52 0.05 -20.22
N THR A 11 15.92 -0.93 -19.40
CA THR A 11 15.25 -1.25 -18.13
C THR A 11 15.52 -0.09 -17.21
N ALA A 12 14.63 0.91 -17.24
CA ALA A 12 14.59 1.94 -16.23
C ALA A 12 14.52 1.23 -14.88
N VAL A 13 15.52 1.45 -14.04
CA VAL A 13 15.52 1.00 -12.64
C VAL A 13 14.22 1.53 -12.04
N VAL A 14 13.31 0.63 -11.68
CA VAL A 14 12.06 1.01 -11.03
C VAL A 14 12.45 1.50 -9.64
N ASP A 15 12.27 2.80 -9.41
CA ASP A 15 12.45 3.37 -8.08
C ASP A 15 11.30 2.92 -7.16
N SER A 16 11.66 2.40 -5.98
CA SER A 16 10.73 1.92 -4.95
C SER A 16 9.64 2.95 -4.59
N TYR A 17 9.96 4.24 -4.62
CA TYR A 17 8.98 5.30 -4.38
C TYR A 17 7.95 5.39 -5.50
N THR A 18 8.40 5.42 -6.76
CA THR A 18 7.50 5.47 -7.93
C THR A 18 6.59 4.24 -7.96
N PHE A 19 7.14 3.07 -7.65
CA PHE A 19 6.38 1.83 -7.53
C PHE A 19 5.32 1.90 -6.42
N ALA A 20 5.68 2.40 -5.24
CA ALA A 20 4.74 2.59 -4.14
C ALA A 20 3.62 3.58 -4.48
N VAL A 21 3.94 4.69 -5.16
CA VAL A 21 2.96 5.67 -5.63
C VAL A 21 1.96 5.02 -6.58
N ASP A 22 2.41 4.15 -7.49
CA ASP A 22 1.53 3.50 -8.44
C ASP A 22 0.68 2.38 -7.82
N VAL A 23 1.20 1.65 -6.83
CA VAL A 23 0.39 0.76 -5.97
C VAL A 23 -0.68 1.56 -5.24
N PHE A 24 -0.29 2.66 -4.60
CA PHE A 24 -1.22 3.53 -3.87
C PHE A 24 -2.33 4.07 -4.79
N ARG A 25 -1.98 4.60 -5.97
CA ARG A 25 -2.95 5.09 -6.97
C ARG A 25 -3.91 3.98 -7.41
N THR A 26 -3.40 2.78 -7.71
CA THR A 26 -4.21 1.61 -8.08
C THR A 26 -5.28 1.31 -7.03
N VAL A 27 -4.87 1.30 -5.77
CA VAL A 27 -5.76 1.04 -4.64
C VAL A 27 -6.78 2.18 -4.49
N CYS A 28 -6.34 3.44 -4.53
CA CYS A 28 -7.23 4.59 -4.43
C CYS A 28 -8.26 4.66 -5.56
N ASP A 29 -7.88 4.36 -6.79
CA ASP A 29 -8.80 4.33 -7.94
C ASP A 29 -9.87 3.26 -7.75
N ARG A 30 -9.48 2.07 -7.27
CA ARG A 30 -10.43 1.00 -6.96
C ARG A 30 -11.40 1.40 -5.86
N LEU A 31 -10.88 1.94 -4.75
CA LEU A 31 -11.72 2.38 -3.62
C LEU A 31 -12.67 3.51 -4.04
N SER A 32 -12.22 4.41 -4.92
CA SER A 32 -13.04 5.46 -5.50
C SER A 32 -14.16 4.89 -6.37
N ALA A 33 -13.88 3.90 -7.21
CA ALA A 33 -14.90 3.18 -7.98
C ALA A 33 -15.91 2.44 -7.09
N LYS A 34 -15.50 2.08 -5.87
CA LYS A 34 -16.32 1.42 -4.85
C LYS A 34 -16.93 2.37 -3.80
N ALA A 35 -16.92 3.68 -4.06
CA ALA A 35 -17.37 4.68 -3.09
C ALA A 35 -18.83 4.50 -2.63
N ALA A 36 -19.72 4.00 -3.49
CA ALA A 36 -21.11 3.71 -3.11
C ALA A 36 -21.21 2.56 -2.10
N ASP A 37 -20.51 1.45 -2.37
CA ASP A 37 -20.43 0.28 -1.48
C ASP A 37 -19.82 0.68 -0.12
N LEU A 38 -18.75 1.48 -0.14
CA LEU A 38 -18.11 2.03 1.05
C LEU A 38 -19.08 2.88 1.89
N ARG A 39 -19.88 3.73 1.27
CA ARG A 39 -20.87 4.56 1.98
C ARG A 39 -21.89 3.68 2.68
N LEU A 40 -22.40 2.66 2.00
CA LEU A 40 -23.37 1.73 2.57
C LEU A 40 -22.78 1.00 3.78
N MET A 41 -21.56 0.47 3.69
CA MET A 41 -20.91 -0.24 4.80
C MET A 41 -20.67 0.67 6.02
N VAL A 42 -20.35 1.94 5.78
CA VAL A 42 -20.22 2.95 6.85
C VAL A 42 -21.57 3.24 7.51
N GLU A 43 -22.65 3.33 6.74
CA GLU A 43 -24.01 3.56 7.25
C GLU A 43 -24.53 2.38 8.07
N THR A 44 -24.19 1.15 7.71
CA THR A 44 -24.54 -0.05 8.48
C THR A 44 -23.67 -0.24 9.72
N GLY A 45 -22.66 0.61 9.94
CA GLY A 45 -21.75 0.54 11.08
C GLY A 45 -20.94 -0.76 11.14
N SER A 46 -20.82 -1.47 10.01
CA SER A 46 -20.10 -2.74 9.92
C SER A 46 -18.60 -2.51 9.91
N SER A 47 -17.81 -3.41 10.50
CA SER A 47 -16.37 -3.44 10.24
C SER A 47 -16.14 -3.98 8.83
N PHE A 48 -15.33 -3.31 8.03
CA PHE A 48 -15.04 -3.71 6.65
C PHE A 48 -13.55 -3.58 6.28
N GLU A 49 -12.66 -3.63 7.28
CA GLU A 49 -11.20 -3.62 7.06
C GLU A 49 -10.73 -4.78 6.17
N GLU A 50 -11.31 -5.96 6.36
CA GLU A 50 -11.01 -7.12 5.52
C GLU A 50 -11.46 -6.90 4.06
N TRP A 51 -12.63 -6.29 3.86
CA TRP A 51 -13.11 -5.94 2.53
C TRP A 51 -12.18 -4.92 1.84
N LEU A 52 -11.69 -3.91 2.56
CA LEU A 52 -10.69 -2.96 2.03
C LEU A 52 -9.43 -3.68 1.53
N THR A 53 -8.95 -4.64 2.33
CA THR A 53 -7.78 -5.46 2.00
C THR A 53 -8.01 -6.24 0.71
N TRP A 54 -9.17 -6.88 0.58
CA TRP A 54 -9.52 -7.65 -0.61
C TRP A 54 -9.71 -6.80 -1.86
N GLU A 55 -10.34 -5.62 -1.75
CA GLU A 55 -10.47 -4.71 -2.90
C GLU A 55 -9.10 -4.20 -3.37
N ALA A 56 -8.20 -3.88 -2.44
CA ALA A 56 -6.83 -3.50 -2.77
C ALA A 56 -6.04 -4.64 -3.44
N PHE A 57 -6.16 -5.86 -2.92
CA PHE A 57 -5.59 -7.07 -3.53
C PHE A 57 -6.10 -7.27 -4.97
N LEU A 58 -7.42 -7.20 -5.18
CA LEU A 58 -8.03 -7.36 -6.49
C LEU A 58 -7.56 -6.26 -7.46
N ALA A 59 -7.45 -5.01 -7.00
CA ALA A 59 -6.96 -3.91 -7.82
C ALA A 59 -5.55 -4.16 -8.35
N CYS A 60 -4.65 -4.61 -7.46
CA CYS A 60 -3.27 -4.93 -7.84
C CYS A 60 -3.19 -6.20 -8.69
N LYS A 61 -3.98 -7.23 -8.37
CA LYS A 61 -4.04 -8.47 -9.15
C LYS A 61 -4.52 -8.28 -10.58
N LEU A 62 -5.54 -7.45 -10.79
CA LEU A 62 -6.04 -7.14 -12.13
C LEU A 62 -4.98 -6.47 -13.02
N ARG A 63 -4.03 -5.74 -12.41
CA ARG A 63 -2.93 -5.08 -13.11
C ARG A 63 -1.68 -5.96 -13.22
N GLN A 64 -1.66 -7.15 -12.62
CA GLN A 64 -0.44 -7.96 -12.50
C GLN A 64 0.15 -8.36 -13.86
N ALA A 65 -0.69 -8.57 -14.87
CA ALA A 65 -0.23 -8.95 -16.21
C ALA A 65 0.37 -7.80 -17.03
N ASP A 66 0.00 -6.55 -16.74
CA ASP A 66 0.24 -5.38 -17.60
C ASP A 66 1.18 -4.34 -16.97
N TYR A 67 1.71 -4.63 -15.79
CA TYR A 67 2.41 -3.67 -14.93
C TYR A 67 3.57 -4.38 -14.22
N PRO A 68 4.60 -3.70 -13.70
CA PRO A 68 5.71 -4.35 -12.98
C PRO A 68 5.30 -4.99 -11.64
N PHE A 69 4.11 -5.59 -11.50
CA PHE A 69 3.77 -6.45 -10.37
C PHE A 69 4.11 -7.90 -10.74
N CYS A 70 5.16 -8.45 -10.14
CA CYS A 70 5.46 -9.87 -10.27
C CYS A 70 4.60 -10.71 -9.32
N GLU A 71 4.32 -10.17 -8.14
CA GLU A 71 3.63 -10.87 -7.07
C GLU A 71 2.68 -9.92 -6.34
N VAL A 72 1.52 -10.44 -5.95
CA VAL A 72 0.53 -9.72 -5.13
C VAL A 72 -0.03 -10.74 -4.17
N ALA A 73 0.05 -10.45 -2.87
CA ALA A 73 -0.43 -11.32 -1.80
C ALA A 73 -1.29 -10.51 -0.83
N ALA A 74 -2.49 -11.01 -0.55
CA ALA A 74 -3.31 -10.55 0.57
C ALA A 74 -2.92 -11.34 1.83
N LYS A 75 -2.93 -10.67 2.99
CA LYS A 75 -2.55 -11.28 4.27
C LYS A 75 -1.19 -12.02 4.23
N PRO A 76 -0.11 -11.39 3.73
CA PRO A 76 1.21 -11.99 3.72
C PRO A 76 1.74 -12.19 5.14
N THR A 77 2.56 -13.21 5.35
CA THR A 77 3.41 -13.30 6.54
C THR A 77 4.69 -12.49 6.33
N TYR A 78 5.05 -11.66 7.30
CA TYR A 78 6.28 -10.87 7.25
C TYR A 78 7.52 -11.61 7.76
N ALA A 79 7.36 -12.85 8.24
CA ALA A 79 8.46 -13.72 8.62
C ALA A 79 9.50 -13.91 7.48
N SER A 80 9.07 -13.84 6.22
CA SER A 80 9.95 -13.92 5.05
C SER A 80 10.90 -12.72 4.88
N GLU A 81 10.63 -11.60 5.58
CA GLU A 81 11.43 -10.37 5.53
C GLU A 81 12.37 -10.22 6.74
N ASN A 82 12.58 -11.30 7.51
CA ASN A 82 13.35 -11.32 8.76
C ASN A 82 12.81 -10.36 9.84
N VAL A 83 11.50 -10.13 9.84
CA VAL A 83 10.83 -9.37 10.90
C VAL A 83 10.66 -10.32 12.08
N ALA A 84 11.63 -10.30 12.99
CA ALA A 84 11.50 -10.96 14.28
C ALA A 84 10.65 -10.09 15.22
N ASP A 85 9.90 -10.72 16.12
CA ASP A 85 9.36 -9.99 17.26
C ASP A 85 10.50 -9.62 18.23
N ASP A 86 10.19 -8.79 19.23
CA ASP A 86 11.16 -8.40 20.27
C ASP A 86 11.64 -9.62 21.12
N GLY A 87 11.02 -10.80 20.94
CA GLY A 87 11.33 -12.07 21.60
C GLY A 87 12.17 -13.04 20.76
N GLY A 88 12.46 -12.73 19.49
CA GLY A 88 13.22 -13.61 18.59
C GLY A 88 12.43 -14.78 18.00
N ASP A 89 11.11 -14.84 18.20
CA ASP A 89 10.24 -15.79 17.52
C ASP A 89 9.82 -15.23 16.16
N ALA A 90 9.68 -16.10 15.16
CA ALA A 90 9.22 -15.71 13.83
C ALA A 90 7.77 -15.23 13.95
N ASP A 91 7.60 -13.91 13.84
CA ASP A 91 6.35 -13.24 14.10
C ASP A 91 5.27 -13.78 13.15
N GLN A 92 4.19 -14.36 13.69
CA GLN A 92 3.00 -14.71 12.91
C GLN A 92 2.16 -13.47 12.56
N ILE A 93 2.78 -12.28 12.59
CA ILE A 93 2.13 -11.05 12.16
C ILE A 93 1.86 -11.14 10.66
N PHE A 94 0.56 -11.14 10.37
CA PHE A 94 0.05 -10.94 9.03
C PHE A 94 0.01 -9.44 8.72
N GLY A 95 0.51 -9.11 7.54
CA GLY A 95 0.26 -7.83 6.91
C GLY A 95 -1.12 -7.78 6.27
N ASP A 96 -1.50 -6.65 5.68
CA ASP A 96 -2.71 -6.59 4.87
C ASP A 96 -2.43 -6.88 3.39
N LEU A 97 -1.41 -6.26 2.80
CA LEU A 97 -1.07 -6.43 1.39
C LEU A 97 0.45 -6.38 1.18
N ARG A 98 0.95 -7.29 0.32
CA ARG A 98 2.30 -7.24 -0.25
C ARG A 98 2.21 -7.23 -1.77
N VAL A 99 2.97 -6.33 -2.40
CA VAL A 99 3.10 -6.23 -3.86
C VAL A 99 4.59 -6.22 -4.20
N GLY A 100 5.03 -7.11 -5.09
CA GLY A 100 6.43 -7.25 -5.49
C GLY A 100 6.66 -6.82 -6.94
N GLY A 101 7.82 -6.22 -7.19
CA GLY A 101 8.40 -5.97 -8.51
C GLY A 101 9.19 -7.17 -9.04
N PRO A 102 9.46 -7.25 -10.36
CA PRO A 102 10.08 -8.41 -11.04
C PRO A 102 11.24 -9.06 -10.28
N GLU A 103 11.27 -10.40 -10.30
CA GLU A 103 12.26 -11.22 -9.60
C GLU A 103 13.67 -11.20 -10.22
N ASP A 104 13.83 -10.61 -11.40
CA ASP A 104 15.08 -10.73 -12.15
C ASP A 104 16.03 -9.55 -11.83
N GLY A 105 16.74 -9.62 -10.69
CA GLY A 105 17.97 -8.84 -10.46
C GLY A 105 18.12 -8.21 -9.07
N ALA A 106 19.25 -7.53 -8.85
CA ALA A 106 19.57 -6.86 -7.59
C ALA A 106 18.58 -5.77 -7.15
N ASP A 107 17.55 -5.49 -7.96
CA ASP A 107 16.60 -4.36 -7.89
C ASP A 107 15.16 -4.76 -7.51
N HIS A 108 14.97 -5.89 -6.83
CA HIS A 108 13.68 -6.27 -6.26
C HIS A 108 13.08 -5.13 -5.40
N CYS A 109 11.91 -4.64 -5.79
CA CYS A 109 11.18 -3.62 -5.05
C CYS A 109 9.89 -4.23 -4.46
N TRP A 110 9.72 -4.12 -3.15
CA TRP A 110 8.49 -4.57 -2.48
C TRP A 110 7.70 -3.38 -1.96
N VAL A 111 6.38 -3.48 -1.97
CA VAL A 111 5.47 -2.58 -1.28
C VAL A 111 4.68 -3.37 -0.27
N PHE A 112 4.73 -2.92 0.98
CA PHE A 112 3.93 -3.44 2.07
C PHE A 112 2.90 -2.39 2.44
N ALA A 113 1.62 -2.73 2.38
CA ALA A 113 0.55 -1.83 2.71
C ALA A 113 -0.30 -2.35 3.86
N GLU A 114 -0.50 -1.50 4.87
CA GLU A 114 -1.47 -1.72 5.95
C GLU A 114 -2.66 -0.77 5.76
N PHE A 115 -3.86 -1.24 6.09
CA PHE A 115 -5.10 -0.47 5.98
C PHE A 115 -5.62 -0.13 7.36
N ALA A 116 -6.09 1.10 7.51
CA ALA A 116 -6.79 1.56 8.70
C ALA A 116 -8.09 2.25 8.30
N LEU A 117 -9.18 1.89 8.97
CA LEU A 117 -10.50 2.44 8.70
C LEU A 117 -10.94 3.42 9.80
N LEU A 118 -11.38 4.59 9.38
CA LEU A 118 -11.84 5.68 10.23
C LEU A 118 -13.29 6.05 9.92
N HIS A 119 -14.21 5.65 10.79
CA HIS A 119 -15.63 6.06 10.70
C HIS A 119 -16.22 6.35 12.08
N ASP A 120 -17.37 7.07 12.09
CA ASP A 120 -18.03 7.57 13.30
C ASP A 120 -18.39 6.47 14.32
N GLY A 121 -18.69 5.25 13.85
CA GLY A 121 -18.90 4.08 14.72
C GLY A 121 -17.68 3.68 15.58
N ASN A 122 -16.50 4.24 15.30
CA ASN A 122 -15.23 3.97 15.99
C ASN A 122 -14.75 5.19 16.83
N ARG A 123 -15.66 6.12 17.18
CA ARG A 123 -15.39 7.42 17.84
C ARG A 123 -14.77 7.38 19.25
N ALA A 124 -14.59 6.21 19.86
CA ALA A 124 -13.83 6.11 21.10
C ALA A 124 -12.35 6.33 20.79
N GLY A 125 -11.89 7.59 20.78
CA GLY A 125 -10.63 8.06 20.23
C GLY A 125 -9.35 7.29 20.61
N GLY A 126 -9.36 6.55 21.71
CA GLY A 126 -8.27 5.65 22.09
C GLY A 126 -8.11 4.44 21.15
N LYS A 127 -9.22 3.88 20.64
CA LYS A 127 -9.20 2.70 19.75
C LYS A 127 -8.78 3.04 18.30
N ARG A 128 -8.70 4.32 17.93
CA ARG A 128 -8.29 4.76 16.59
C ARG A 128 -6.77 4.90 16.49
N LEU A 129 -6.19 5.58 17.47
CA LEU A 129 -4.77 5.93 17.46
C LEU A 129 -3.88 4.69 17.61
N TRP A 130 -4.21 3.77 18.53
CA TRP A 130 -3.42 2.54 18.72
C TRP A 130 -3.33 1.70 17.45
N LYS A 131 -4.38 1.66 16.61
CA LYS A 131 -4.40 0.81 15.41
C LYS A 131 -3.50 1.39 14.32
N ILE A 132 -3.55 2.71 14.13
CA ILE A 132 -2.65 3.44 13.23
C ILE A 132 -1.21 3.28 13.72
N GLU A 133 -0.96 3.46 15.02
CA GLU A 133 0.37 3.29 15.62
C GLU A 133 0.87 1.86 15.49
N ALA A 134 0.04 0.86 15.81
CA ALA A 134 0.40 -0.55 15.65
C ALA A 134 0.73 -0.90 14.19
N ASN A 135 -0.09 -0.46 13.24
CA ASN A 135 0.19 -0.69 11.81
C ASN A 135 1.47 0.05 11.37
N ALA A 136 1.70 1.28 11.83
CA ALA A 136 2.93 2.02 11.55
C ALA A 136 4.16 1.33 12.15
N ASP A 137 4.06 0.79 13.36
CA ASP A 137 5.16 0.09 14.02
C ASP A 137 5.47 -1.25 13.33
N LYS A 138 4.46 -2.00 12.87
CA LYS A 138 4.66 -3.14 11.98
C LYS A 138 5.47 -2.75 10.74
N LEU A 139 5.04 -1.69 10.05
CA LEU A 139 5.69 -1.22 8.83
C LEU A 139 7.13 -0.75 9.08
N LYS A 140 7.41 -0.10 10.22
CA LYS A 140 8.77 0.32 10.61
C LYS A 140 9.71 -0.86 10.86
N ARG A 141 9.18 -1.99 11.36
CA ARG A 141 9.96 -3.22 11.63
C ARG A 141 10.39 -3.95 10.35
N LEU A 142 9.75 -3.69 9.21
CA LEU A 142 10.16 -4.23 7.92
C LEU A 142 11.55 -3.69 7.58
N GLY A 143 12.58 -4.54 7.55
CA GLY A 143 13.95 -4.14 7.23
C GLY A 143 14.03 -3.42 5.87
N TRP A 144 14.48 -2.17 5.84
CA TRP A 144 14.25 -1.20 4.74
C TRP A 144 15.15 -1.42 3.51
N LYS A 145 15.54 -2.66 3.19
CA LYS A 145 16.51 -2.95 2.13
C LYS A 145 15.86 -2.95 0.74
N ARG A 146 15.20 -1.84 0.37
CA ARG A 146 14.54 -1.55 -0.93
C ARG A 146 13.04 -1.86 -1.02
N SER A 147 12.38 -1.84 0.13
CA SER A 147 10.93 -1.96 0.25
C SER A 147 10.33 -0.62 0.63
N ALA A 148 9.13 -0.33 0.12
CA ALA A 148 8.33 0.80 0.52
C ALA A 148 7.20 0.34 1.47
N ALA A 149 6.91 1.20 2.44
CA ALA A 149 5.80 1.00 3.36
C ALA A 149 4.69 2.01 3.06
N LEU A 150 3.46 1.52 2.98
CA LEU A 150 2.26 2.33 2.79
C LEU A 150 1.30 2.11 3.95
N LEU A 151 0.88 3.20 4.58
CA LEU A 151 -0.27 3.18 5.48
C LEU A 151 -1.44 3.85 4.76
N VAL A 152 -2.43 3.06 4.36
CA VAL A 152 -3.62 3.57 3.68
C VAL A 152 -4.73 3.77 4.71
N VAL A 153 -5.06 5.04 4.96
CA VAL A 153 -6.09 5.41 5.92
C VAL A 153 -7.35 5.83 5.16
N VAL A 154 -8.44 5.08 5.34
CA VAL A 154 -9.74 5.37 4.73
C VAL A 154 -10.62 6.07 5.76
N GLU A 155 -11.04 7.30 5.49
CA GLU A 155 -11.88 8.08 6.38
C GLU A 155 -13.20 8.49 5.73
N ARG A 156 -14.29 8.43 6.50
CA ARG A 156 -15.54 9.09 6.12
C ARG A 156 -15.36 10.61 6.30
N ALA A 157 -15.35 11.36 5.19
CA ALA A 157 -15.47 12.81 5.25
C ALA A 157 -16.84 13.19 5.88
N GLY A 158 -16.82 13.92 6.99
CA GLY A 158 -18.03 14.52 7.55
C GLY A 158 -18.68 15.49 6.55
N ALA A 159 -19.99 15.69 6.67
CA ALA A 159 -20.80 16.53 5.76
C ALA A 159 -20.33 17.99 5.61
N THR A 160 -19.34 18.44 6.36
CA THR A 160 -18.75 19.79 6.31
C THR A 160 -17.49 19.90 5.44
N CYS A 161 -16.91 18.79 4.97
CA CYS A 161 -15.82 18.84 3.99
C CYS A 161 -16.40 19.07 2.59
N ARG A 162 -16.63 20.34 2.24
CA ARG A 162 -16.92 20.75 0.86
C ARG A 162 -15.70 20.38 0.00
N PRO A 163 -15.82 19.53 -1.04
CA PRO A 163 -14.69 19.18 -1.88
C PRO A 163 -14.29 20.42 -2.68
N SER A 164 -13.16 21.03 -2.33
CA SER A 164 -12.54 22.08 -3.15
C SER A 164 -11.89 21.43 -4.37
N GLY A 165 -12.70 21.20 -5.41
CA GLY A 165 -12.23 20.78 -6.74
C GLY A 165 -11.73 19.33 -6.83
N PRO A 166 -11.37 18.87 -8.05
CA PRO A 166 -10.70 17.59 -8.22
C PRO A 166 -9.41 17.61 -7.41
N THR A 167 -9.26 16.65 -6.50
CA THR A 167 -8.03 16.36 -5.77
C THR A 167 -6.97 15.90 -6.78
N ALA A 168 -6.39 16.85 -7.50
CA ALA A 168 -5.10 16.66 -8.13
C ALA A 168 -4.11 16.49 -6.98
N TRP A 169 -3.65 15.25 -6.79
CA TRP A 169 -2.57 14.89 -5.89
C TRP A 169 -1.43 15.89 -6.06
N ARG A 170 -1.18 16.73 -5.04
CA ARG A 170 -0.06 17.66 -5.05
C ARG A 170 1.16 16.91 -4.54
N ASP A 171 2.06 16.58 -5.44
CA ASP A 171 3.43 16.24 -5.08
C ASP A 171 4.02 17.45 -4.33
N VAL A 172 4.40 17.26 -3.07
CA VAL A 172 5.18 18.26 -2.34
C VAL A 172 6.61 18.12 -2.85
N PRO A 173 7.20 19.12 -3.53
CA PRO A 173 8.58 19.03 -3.95
C PRO A 173 9.46 18.97 -2.69
N SER A 174 10.28 17.93 -2.60
CA SER A 174 11.39 17.86 -1.65
C SER A 174 12.32 19.04 -1.92
N GLY A 175 12.26 20.03 -1.04
CA GLY A 175 13.13 21.19 -1.09
C GLY A 175 14.59 20.75 -1.05
N THR A 176 15.35 21.12 -2.08
CA THR A 176 16.80 21.09 -2.09
C THR A 176 17.30 22.05 -1.01
N GLY A 177 17.71 21.50 0.14
CA GLY A 177 18.52 22.22 1.10
C GLY A 177 19.91 22.41 0.54
N SER A 178 20.21 23.61 0.05
CA SER A 178 21.58 24.09 -0.07
C SER A 178 22.03 24.60 1.30
N LEU A 179 23.09 23.99 1.83
CA LEU A 179 24.07 24.65 2.69
C LEU A 179 25.39 24.71 1.92
#